data_AF-A0A9X3EX50-F1
#
_entry.id   AF-A0A9X3EX50-F1
#
_cell.length_a   1.000
_cell.length_b   1.000
_cell.length_c   1.000
_cell.angle_alpha   90.00
_cell.angle_beta   90.00
_cell.angle_gamma   90.00
#
_symmetry.space_group_name_H-M   'P 1'
#
loop_
_entity.id
_entity.type
_entity.pdbx_description
1 polymer ?
#
loop_
_entity_poly.entity_id
_entity_poly.type
_entity_poly.pdbx_seq_one_letter_code
_entity_poly.pdbx_strand_id
1 'polypeptide(L)'
;MCQWLPLYQLDEADVRTIVRTFLDVFPESYAFLGIYNAQNPALALIGRAPDPAAGQLHLDVARLQADTAELQNIVDPRDLLASYVMGPGELAAWAGDGPRNTDLAPEIAFQAARVAYRDDRTLGAHNLGVILQRAVAAPAALLTGSGAEALAAASAPFTAAARHYLAGEIARGDTADLSSMSWETAEHFVRAYEADPAFAPARGALYTIARKNQALAAKLLPRMLARTPDEPRVYEAYLLHLRAAGDQAAYQQLRAEAAAKFPGATLP
;
A
#
# COMPACT_ATOMS: atom_id res chain seq x y z
N MET A 1 -2.60 -13.75 18.54
CA MET A 1 -3.86 -12.99 18.42
C MET A 1 -3.76 -12.07 17.22
N CYS A 2 -4.84 -11.89 16.47
CA CYS A 2 -4.94 -10.89 15.40
C CYS A 2 -6.18 -10.04 15.64
N GLN A 3 -6.03 -8.72 15.67
CA GLN A 3 -7.13 -7.76 15.79
C GLN A 3 -7.12 -6.77 14.64
N TRP A 4 -8.25 -6.61 13.96
CA TRP A 4 -8.44 -5.65 12.88
C TRP A 4 -9.02 -4.33 13.40
N LEU A 5 -8.40 -3.22 13.03
CA LEU A 5 -8.84 -1.86 13.34
C LEU A 5 -9.34 -1.16 12.06
N PRO A 6 -10.65 -0.88 11.93
CA PRO A 6 -11.18 -0.09 10.83
C PRO A 6 -10.83 1.39 11.05
N LEU A 7 -9.75 1.86 10.43
CA LEU A 7 -9.22 3.21 10.65
C LEU A 7 -10.17 4.32 10.15
N TYR A 8 -11.19 3.97 9.37
CA TYR A 8 -12.25 4.89 8.93
C TYR A 8 -13.41 5.03 9.93
N GLN A 9 -13.41 4.28 11.05
CA GLN A 9 -14.47 4.32 12.07
C GLN A 9 -13.97 4.73 13.46
N LEU A 10 -12.67 4.99 13.59
CA LEU A 10 -11.99 5.28 14.84
C LEU A 10 -11.25 6.59 14.68
N ASP A 11 -11.30 7.51 15.65
CA ASP A 11 -10.37 8.64 15.63
C ASP A 11 -8.99 8.23 16.15
N GLU A 12 -7.97 9.08 15.95
CA GLU A 12 -6.60 8.74 16.33
C GLU A 12 -6.50 8.39 17.83
N ALA A 13 -7.28 9.04 18.70
CA ALA A 13 -7.27 8.78 20.13
C ALA A 13 -7.84 7.40 20.46
N ASP A 14 -8.91 6.98 19.78
CA ASP A 14 -9.47 5.64 19.88
C ASP A 14 -8.48 4.58 19.42
N VAL A 15 -7.83 4.80 18.26
CA VAL A 15 -6.83 3.85 17.74
C VAL A 15 -5.68 3.68 18.73
N ARG A 16 -5.16 4.79 19.29
CA ARG A 16 -4.09 4.73 20.30
C ARG A 16 -4.55 4.02 21.58
N THR A 17 -5.79 4.22 22.02
CA THR A 17 -6.38 3.51 23.18
C THR A 17 -6.43 2.01 22.94
N ILE A 18 -6.87 1.59 21.76
CA ILE A 18 -6.91 0.18 21.40
C ILE A 18 -5.50 -0.40 21.37
N VAL A 19 -4.53 0.29 20.76
CA VAL A 19 -3.13 -0.18 20.71
C VAL A 19 -2.55 -0.30 22.13
N ARG A 20 -2.70 0.70 23.00
CA ARG A 20 -2.24 0.61 24.41
C ARG A 20 -2.82 -0.61 25.11
N THR A 21 -4.13 -0.80 24.99
CA THR A 21 -4.85 -1.92 25.62
C THR A 21 -4.37 -3.27 25.07
N PHE A 22 -4.14 -3.34 23.76
CA PHE A 22 -3.63 -4.55 23.12
C PHE A 22 -2.21 -4.89 23.60
N LEU A 23 -1.35 -3.88 23.73
CA LEU A 23 0.03 -4.04 24.19
C LEU A 23 0.14 -4.45 25.67
N ASP A 24 -0.85 -4.14 26.52
CA ASP A 24 -0.86 -4.62 27.91
C ASP A 24 -0.96 -6.15 27.99
N VAL A 25 -1.60 -6.79 27.01
CA VAL A 25 -1.78 -8.24 26.94
C VAL A 25 -0.74 -8.89 26.02
N PHE A 26 -0.38 -8.20 24.93
CA PHE A 26 0.53 -8.66 23.89
C PHE A 26 1.66 -7.65 23.69
N PRO A 27 2.66 -7.60 24.60
CA PRO A 27 3.72 -6.59 24.54
C PRO A 27 4.62 -6.73 23.30
N GLU A 28 4.73 -7.94 22.76
CA GLU A 28 5.33 -8.19 21.46
C GLU A 28 4.24 -8.22 20.38
N SER A 29 4.00 -7.04 19.80
CA SER A 29 3.01 -6.84 18.75
C SER A 29 3.59 -6.13 17.54
N TYR A 30 3.03 -6.44 16.38
CA TYR A 30 3.41 -5.86 15.09
C TYR A 30 2.17 -5.39 14.36
N ALA A 31 2.30 -4.29 13.63
CA ALA A 31 1.21 -3.71 12.87
C ALA A 31 1.42 -3.85 11.36
N PHE A 32 0.37 -4.28 10.67
CA PHE A 32 0.34 -4.46 9.22
C PHE A 32 -0.89 -3.78 8.63
N LEU A 33 -0.78 -3.21 7.44
CA LEU A 33 -1.94 -2.79 6.67
C LEU A 33 -2.68 -4.01 6.15
N GLY A 34 -4.00 -4.05 6.31
CA GLY A 34 -4.82 -5.13 5.77
C GLY A 34 -5.05 -5.03 4.27
N ILE A 35 -5.02 -3.81 3.75
CA ILE A 35 -5.30 -3.50 2.35
C ILE A 35 -4.69 -2.15 2.00
N TYR A 36 -4.26 -1.99 0.74
CA TYR A 36 -3.82 -0.70 0.20
C TYR A 36 -5.03 0.15 -0.22
N ASN A 37 -5.78 0.65 0.75
CA ASN A 37 -6.98 1.47 0.51
C ASN A 37 -6.99 2.66 1.48
N ALA A 38 -7.00 3.89 0.96
CA ALA A 38 -7.04 5.09 1.79
C ALA A 38 -8.45 5.50 2.23
N GLN A 39 -9.51 5.02 1.56
CA GLN A 39 -10.91 5.33 1.91
C GLN A 39 -11.37 4.51 3.11
N ASN A 40 -11.15 3.19 3.06
CA ASN A 40 -11.49 2.27 4.14
C ASN A 40 -10.24 1.52 4.63
N PRO A 41 -9.23 2.21 5.19
CA PRO A 41 -8.01 1.57 5.63
C PRO A 41 -8.28 0.68 6.84
N ALA A 42 -7.57 -0.44 6.90
CA ALA A 42 -7.59 -1.36 8.02
C ALA A 42 -6.17 -1.66 8.50
N LEU A 43 -5.97 -1.66 9.82
CA LEU A 43 -4.72 -2.05 10.47
C LEU A 43 -4.92 -3.38 11.19
N ALA A 44 -4.07 -4.37 10.93
CA ALA A 44 -3.96 -5.57 11.74
C ALA A 44 -2.93 -5.36 12.84
N LEU A 45 -3.33 -5.60 14.09
CA LEU A 45 -2.42 -5.83 15.20
C LEU A 45 -2.23 -7.33 15.37
N ILE A 46 -1.00 -7.79 15.23
CA ILE A 46 -0.61 -9.19 15.42
C ILE A 46 0.25 -9.27 16.66
N GLY A 47 -0.27 -9.90 17.69
CA GLY A 47 0.37 -9.99 19.00
C GLY A 47 0.52 -11.44 19.47
N ARG A 48 1.61 -11.71 20.17
CA ARG A 48 1.86 -12.99 20.84
C ARG A 48 1.79 -12.81 22.35
N ALA A 49 1.15 -13.77 23.03
CA ALA A 49 1.13 -13.77 24.49
C ALA A 49 2.57 -13.97 25.00
N PRO A 50 2.99 -13.29 26.09
CA PRO A 50 4.32 -13.49 26.65
C PRO A 50 4.57 -14.96 26.97
N ASP A 51 5.68 -15.49 26.44
CA ASP A 51 6.16 -16.84 26.74
C ASP A 51 7.67 -16.75 27.03
N PRO A 52 8.10 -16.94 28.29
CA PRO A 52 9.52 -16.90 28.65
C PRO A 52 10.39 -17.93 27.94
N ALA A 53 9.80 -19.02 27.43
CA ALA A 53 10.51 -20.06 26.70
C ALA A 53 10.63 -19.77 25.19
N ALA A 54 9.84 -18.83 24.67
CA ALA A 54 9.85 -18.48 23.25
C ALA A 54 10.81 -17.32 22.97
N GLY A 55 11.67 -17.47 21.94
CA GLY A 55 12.38 -16.35 21.34
C GLY A 55 11.43 -15.41 20.59
N GLN A 56 11.89 -14.24 20.13
CA GLN A 56 11.08 -13.26 19.41
C GLN A 56 10.32 -13.85 18.21
N LEU A 57 9.20 -13.23 17.85
CA LEU A 57 8.41 -13.62 16.69
C LEU A 57 9.22 -13.35 15.43
N HIS A 58 9.43 -14.40 14.65
CA HIS A 58 10.05 -14.31 13.32
C HIS A 58 9.22 -15.07 12.29
N LEU A 59 9.30 -14.61 11.05
CA LEU A 59 8.79 -15.21 9.84
C LEU A 59 9.93 -15.98 9.18
N ASP A 60 9.86 -17.31 9.24
CA ASP A 60 10.79 -18.16 8.48
C ASP A 60 10.47 -18.06 6.99
N VAL A 61 11.46 -17.72 6.18
CA VAL A 61 11.26 -17.47 4.74
C VAL A 61 10.84 -18.73 3.99
N ALA A 62 11.40 -19.89 4.32
CA ALA A 62 11.05 -21.13 3.63
C ALA A 62 9.58 -21.49 3.90
N ARG A 63 9.13 -21.33 5.15
CA ARG A 63 7.73 -21.50 5.51
C ARG A 63 6.83 -20.47 4.84
N LEU A 64 7.21 -19.18 4.83
CA LEU A 64 6.43 -18.13 4.18
C LEU A 64 6.23 -18.42 2.69
N GLN A 65 7.27 -18.89 2.00
CA GLN A 65 7.21 -19.27 0.58
C GLN A 65 6.30 -20.48 0.34
N ALA A 66 6.36 -21.49 1.22
CA ALA A 66 5.47 -22.64 1.14
C ALA A 66 4.00 -22.25 1.38
N ASP A 67 3.73 -21.49 2.45
CA ASP A 67 2.38 -21.06 2.83
C ASP A 67 1.77 -20.15 1.76
N THR A 68 2.54 -19.21 1.18
CA THR A 68 2.05 -18.32 0.10
C THR A 68 1.69 -19.07 -1.18
N ALA A 69 2.36 -20.19 -1.49
CA ALA A 69 1.99 -21.03 -2.63
C ALA A 69 0.60 -21.69 -2.44
N GLU A 70 0.17 -21.90 -1.21
CA GLU A 70 -1.13 -22.49 -0.87
C GLU A 70 -2.25 -21.44 -0.71
N LEU A 71 -1.90 -20.18 -0.41
CA LEU A 71 -2.84 -19.09 -0.21
C LEU A 71 -3.29 -18.49 -1.55
N GLN A 72 -4.56 -18.68 -1.89
CA GLN A 72 -5.14 -18.16 -3.14
C GLN A 72 -5.09 -16.62 -3.29
N ASN A 73 -4.95 -15.88 -2.18
CA ASN A 73 -5.11 -14.42 -2.14
C ASN A 73 -3.85 -13.64 -1.71
N ILE A 74 -2.77 -14.31 -1.30
CA ILE A 74 -1.46 -13.67 -1.07
C ILE A 74 -0.53 -14.20 -2.15
N VAL A 75 -0.40 -13.43 -3.22
CA VAL A 75 0.30 -13.86 -4.44
C VAL A 75 1.81 -13.63 -4.32
N ASP A 76 2.23 -12.71 -3.45
CA ASP A 76 3.62 -12.28 -3.34
C ASP A 76 4.05 -12.08 -1.87
N PRO A 77 5.09 -12.76 -1.36
CA PRO A 77 5.61 -12.54 -0.01
C PRO A 77 6.05 -11.08 0.25
N ARG A 78 6.38 -10.32 -0.81
CA ARG A 78 6.72 -8.90 -0.71
C ARG A 78 5.54 -8.04 -0.25
N ASP A 79 4.30 -8.44 -0.56
CA ASP A 79 3.10 -7.72 -0.10
C ASP A 79 3.01 -7.69 1.43
N LEU A 80 3.34 -8.80 2.10
CA LEU A 80 3.35 -8.88 3.57
C LEU A 80 4.39 -7.90 4.17
N LEU A 81 5.56 -7.81 3.55
CA LEU A 81 6.62 -6.93 4.05
C LEU A 81 6.33 -5.46 3.72
N ALA A 82 5.69 -5.17 2.59
CA ALA A 82 5.26 -3.82 2.25
C ALA A 82 4.06 -3.33 3.07
N SER A 83 3.22 -4.25 3.58
CA SER A 83 2.14 -3.92 4.48
C SER A 83 2.61 -3.66 5.92
N TYR A 84 3.80 -4.13 6.32
CA TYR A 84 4.38 -3.84 7.62
C TYR A 84 4.45 -2.34 7.91
N VAL A 85 4.10 -1.95 9.13
CA VAL A 85 4.05 -0.55 9.55
C VAL A 85 4.94 -0.31 10.77
N MET A 86 4.71 -1.02 11.87
CA MET A 86 5.39 -0.77 13.14
C MET A 86 5.68 -2.08 13.88
N GLY A 87 6.78 -2.09 14.61
CA GLY A 87 7.12 -3.15 15.55
C GLY A 87 6.69 -2.81 16.97
N PRO A 88 7.07 -3.65 17.95
CA PRO A 88 6.64 -3.50 19.33
C PRO A 88 7.03 -2.15 19.94
N GLY A 89 8.28 -1.74 19.73
CA GLY A 89 8.81 -0.49 20.26
C GLY A 89 8.13 0.73 19.66
N GLU A 90 7.90 0.73 18.34
CA GLU A 90 7.27 1.85 17.66
C GLU A 90 5.77 1.92 17.93
N LEU A 91 5.09 0.78 18.07
CA LEU A 91 3.71 0.75 18.53
C LEU A 91 3.58 1.32 19.94
N ALA A 92 4.45 0.93 20.87
CA ALA A 92 4.44 1.46 22.23
C ALA A 92 4.71 2.97 22.25
N ALA A 93 5.73 3.42 21.53
CA ALA A 93 6.08 4.84 21.43
C ALA A 93 4.98 5.66 20.76
N TRP A 94 4.36 5.12 19.71
CA TRP A 94 3.26 5.79 19.02
C TRP A 94 2.02 5.84 19.88
N ALA A 95 1.62 4.74 20.51
CA ALA A 95 0.44 4.69 21.36
C ALA A 95 0.58 5.61 22.58
N GLY A 96 1.80 5.75 23.09
CA GLY A 96 2.18 6.67 24.15
C GLY A 96 1.43 6.41 25.46
N ASP A 97 1.35 7.43 26.31
CA ASP A 97 0.51 7.40 27.51
C ASP A 97 -0.95 7.73 27.17
N GLY A 98 -1.86 7.28 28.02
CA GLY A 98 -3.28 7.59 27.90
C GLY A 98 -4.19 6.51 28.50
N PRO A 99 -5.51 6.65 28.32
CA PRO A 99 -6.46 5.70 28.86
C PRO A 99 -6.33 4.33 28.19
N ARG A 100 -6.74 3.30 28.93
CA ARG A 100 -6.84 1.92 28.49
C ARG A 100 -8.30 1.50 28.53
N ASN A 101 -8.72 0.72 27.56
CA ASN A 101 -10.07 0.17 27.55
C ASN A 101 -10.12 -1.03 28.51
N THR A 102 -10.86 -0.91 29.60
CA THR A 102 -11.04 -1.97 30.60
C THR A 102 -12.52 -2.18 30.87
N ASP A 103 -12.89 -3.28 31.53
CA ASP A 103 -14.30 -3.54 31.90
C ASP A 103 -14.88 -2.42 32.78
N LEU A 104 -14.04 -1.79 33.61
CA LEU A 104 -14.44 -0.68 34.50
C LEU A 104 -14.36 0.69 33.82
N ALA A 105 -13.68 0.79 32.67
CA ALA A 105 -13.56 2.00 31.88
C ALA A 105 -13.60 1.63 30.37
N PRO A 106 -14.79 1.35 29.82
CA PRO A 106 -14.94 0.90 28.43
C PRO A 106 -14.93 2.10 27.48
N GLU A 107 -13.78 2.79 27.41
CA GLU A 107 -13.55 4.01 26.63
C GLU A 107 -14.09 3.91 25.21
N ILE A 108 -13.79 2.80 24.51
CA ILE A 108 -14.15 2.64 23.10
C ILE A 108 -15.67 2.56 22.92
N ALA A 109 -16.39 1.91 23.83
CA ALA A 109 -17.85 1.80 23.74
C ALA A 109 -18.52 3.19 23.85
N PHE A 110 -17.96 4.09 24.65
CA PHE A 110 -18.50 5.45 24.82
C PHE A 110 -18.02 6.43 23.74
N GLN A 111 -16.74 6.36 23.33
CA GLN A 111 -16.18 7.29 22.34
C GLN A 111 -16.58 6.93 20.90
N ALA A 112 -16.65 5.63 20.55
CA ALA A 112 -16.98 5.20 19.19
C ALA A 112 -18.36 5.72 18.74
N ALA A 113 -19.32 5.84 19.66
CA ALA A 113 -20.61 6.45 19.38
C ALA A 113 -20.46 7.89 18.83
N ARG A 114 -19.53 8.68 19.37
CA ARG A 114 -19.30 10.07 18.94
C ARG A 114 -18.60 10.17 17.59
N VAL A 115 -17.76 9.20 17.23
CA VAL A 115 -17.10 9.15 15.91
C VAL A 115 -18.12 8.78 14.84
N ALA A 116 -18.98 7.78 15.11
CA ALA A 116 -20.01 7.34 14.17
C ALA A 116 -20.96 8.47 13.72
N TYR A 117 -21.22 9.47 14.57
CA TYR A 117 -22.08 10.60 14.22
C TYR A 117 -21.38 11.75 13.46
N ARG A 118 -20.06 11.71 13.25
CA ARG A 118 -19.31 12.80 12.60
C ARG A 118 -19.39 12.81 11.07
N ASP A 119 -19.81 11.72 10.43
CA ASP A 119 -19.89 11.53 8.96
C ASP A 119 -18.65 12.06 8.20
N ASP A 120 -17.45 11.87 8.78
CA ASP A 120 -16.19 12.32 8.20
C ASP A 120 -15.59 11.22 7.33
N ARG A 121 -15.80 11.34 6.02
CA ARG A 121 -15.26 10.40 5.02
C ARG A 121 -13.75 10.48 4.84
N THR A 122 -13.11 11.55 5.34
CA THR A 122 -11.65 11.74 5.25
C THR A 122 -10.90 11.11 6.42
N LEU A 123 -11.60 10.69 7.47
CA LEU A 123 -11.04 10.13 8.70
C LEU A 123 -10.08 8.97 8.44
N GLY A 124 -10.47 8.04 7.57
CA GLY A 124 -9.64 6.89 7.19
C GLY A 124 -8.31 7.32 6.57
N ALA A 125 -8.37 8.20 5.57
CA ALA A 125 -7.18 8.70 4.88
C ALA A 125 -6.27 9.51 5.83
N HIS A 126 -6.86 10.28 6.74
CA HIS A 126 -6.14 11.02 7.76
C HIS A 126 -5.37 10.08 8.69
N ASN A 127 -6.04 9.12 9.30
CA ASN A 127 -5.42 8.14 10.20
C ASN A 127 -4.34 7.32 9.49
N LEU A 128 -4.60 6.90 8.25
CA LEU A 128 -3.60 6.21 7.45
C LEU A 128 -2.37 7.09 7.24
N GLY A 129 -2.53 8.36 6.85
CA GLY A 129 -1.40 9.28 6.68
C GLY A 129 -0.57 9.45 7.96
N VAL A 130 -1.24 9.60 9.09
CA VAL A 130 -0.65 9.71 10.44
C VAL A 130 0.16 8.45 10.82
N ILE A 131 -0.35 7.27 10.45
CA ILE A 131 0.33 5.99 10.67
C ILE A 131 1.53 5.83 9.72
N LEU A 132 1.38 6.16 8.44
CA LEU A 132 2.43 6.03 7.42
C LEU A 132 3.64 6.93 7.71
N GLN A 133 3.44 8.11 8.30
CA GLN A 133 4.53 9.00 8.73
C GLN A 133 5.43 8.40 9.82
N ARG A 134 4.90 7.45 10.59
CA ARG A 134 5.60 6.77 11.68
C ARG A 134 6.00 5.34 11.34
N ALA A 135 5.67 4.89 10.12
CA ALA A 135 5.98 3.55 9.70
C ALA A 135 7.49 3.36 9.54
N VAL A 136 8.00 2.22 10.02
CA VAL A 136 9.41 1.88 9.92
C VAL A 136 9.65 1.01 8.71
N ALA A 137 10.62 1.39 7.88
CA ALA A 137 11.03 0.66 6.70
C ALA A 137 11.96 -0.54 7.01
N ALA A 138 11.73 -1.28 8.11
CA ALA A 138 12.63 -2.35 8.55
C ALA A 138 11.90 -3.68 8.89
N PRO A 139 11.12 -4.26 7.95
CA PRO A 139 10.53 -5.58 8.16
C PRO A 139 11.59 -6.70 8.18
N ALA A 140 12.84 -6.42 7.81
CA ALA A 140 13.92 -7.42 7.78
C ALA A 140 14.19 -8.07 9.15
N ALA A 141 13.98 -7.34 10.25
CA ALA A 141 14.12 -7.89 11.61
C ALA A 141 13.09 -8.98 11.92
N LEU A 142 11.97 -9.02 11.19
CA LEU A 142 10.97 -10.09 11.29
C LEU A 142 11.41 -11.35 10.56
N LEU A 143 12.34 -11.29 9.60
CA LEU A 143 12.66 -12.43 8.76
C LEU A 143 13.76 -13.30 9.39
N THR A 144 13.62 -14.61 9.24
CA THR A 144 14.65 -15.59 9.61
C THR A 144 14.78 -16.68 8.54
N GLY A 145 15.82 -17.50 8.67
CA GLY A 145 16.10 -18.61 7.76
C GLY A 145 16.84 -18.18 6.48
N SER A 146 17.09 -19.16 5.62
CA SER A 146 17.77 -18.94 4.34
C SER A 146 16.92 -18.07 3.41
N GLY A 147 17.52 -17.02 2.82
CA GLY A 147 16.84 -16.12 1.90
C GLY A 147 16.20 -14.88 2.54
N ALA A 148 16.31 -14.70 3.87
CA ALA A 148 15.82 -13.52 4.58
C ALA A 148 16.38 -12.20 4.01
N GLU A 149 17.70 -12.13 3.82
CA GLU A 149 18.35 -10.94 3.27
C GLU A 149 17.90 -10.66 1.82
N ALA A 150 17.81 -11.71 1.00
CA ALA A 150 17.38 -11.60 -0.40
C ALA A 150 15.92 -11.13 -0.51
N LEU A 151 15.02 -11.70 0.31
CA LEU A 151 13.62 -11.29 0.34
C LEU A 151 13.47 -9.86 0.85
N ALA A 152 14.20 -9.48 1.90
CA ALA A 152 14.22 -8.10 2.40
C ALA A 152 14.67 -7.12 1.30
N ALA A 153 15.77 -7.41 0.61
CA ALA A 153 16.28 -6.59 -0.48
C ALA A 153 15.28 -6.49 -1.64
N ALA A 154 14.65 -7.60 -2.04
CA ALA A 154 13.63 -7.64 -3.08
C ALA A 154 12.34 -6.89 -2.69
N SER A 155 12.06 -6.77 -1.38
CA SER A 155 10.85 -6.11 -0.87
C SER A 155 11.02 -4.60 -0.71
N ALA A 156 12.25 -4.09 -0.62
CA ALA A 156 12.52 -2.65 -0.47
C ALA A 156 11.87 -1.78 -1.57
N PRO A 157 12.07 -2.04 -2.89
CA PRO A 157 11.40 -1.28 -3.94
C PRO A 157 9.87 -1.45 -3.90
N PHE A 158 9.39 -2.64 -3.57
CA PHE A 158 7.96 -2.95 -3.47
C PHE A 158 7.28 -2.18 -2.33
N THR A 159 7.95 -2.09 -1.17
CA THR A 159 7.53 -1.24 -0.04
C THR A 159 7.49 0.23 -0.44
N ALA A 160 8.53 0.72 -1.13
CA ALA A 160 8.54 2.09 -1.64
C ALA A 160 7.37 2.35 -2.61
N ALA A 161 7.07 1.39 -3.50
CA ALA A 161 5.93 1.45 -4.40
C ALA A 161 4.60 1.54 -3.63
N ALA A 162 4.39 0.68 -2.64
CA ALA A 162 3.19 0.71 -1.79
C ALA A 162 3.05 2.06 -1.04
N ARG A 163 4.14 2.64 -0.52
CA ARG A 163 4.09 3.94 0.17
C ARG A 163 3.74 5.09 -0.77
N HIS A 164 4.34 5.12 -1.96
CA HIS A 164 3.99 6.12 -2.97
C HIS A 164 2.54 5.97 -3.43
N TYR A 165 2.08 4.74 -3.63
CA TYR A 165 0.69 4.46 -4.00
C TYR A 165 -0.30 4.96 -2.94
N LEU A 166 -0.07 4.64 -1.67
CA LEU A 166 -0.92 5.10 -0.58
C LEU A 166 -0.90 6.62 -0.41
N ALA A 167 0.24 7.27 -0.62
CA ALA A 167 0.31 8.73 -0.64
C ALA A 167 -0.55 9.32 -1.77
N GLY A 168 -0.54 8.70 -2.95
CA GLY A 168 -1.40 9.07 -4.07
C GLY A 168 -2.88 8.88 -3.76
N GLU A 169 -3.25 7.77 -3.12
CA GLU A 169 -4.63 7.51 -2.69
C GLU A 169 -5.11 8.50 -1.63
N ILE A 170 -4.26 8.87 -0.67
CA ILE A 170 -4.57 9.92 0.32
C ILE A 170 -4.72 11.27 -0.37
N ALA A 171 -3.81 11.64 -1.27
CA ALA A 171 -3.86 12.91 -2.00
C ALA A 171 -5.05 13.00 -2.96
N ARG A 172 -5.50 11.86 -3.53
CA ARG A 172 -6.70 11.77 -4.36
C ARG A 172 -7.97 12.00 -3.52
N GLY A 173 -7.97 11.53 -2.28
CA GLY A 173 -9.12 11.59 -1.38
C GLY A 173 -10.35 10.91 -1.99
N ASP A 174 -11.52 11.52 -1.78
CA ASP A 174 -12.79 11.03 -2.29
C ASP A 174 -13.10 11.44 -3.73
N THR A 175 -12.14 12.06 -4.42
CA THR A 175 -12.32 12.46 -5.82
C THR A 175 -12.44 11.22 -6.71
N ALA A 176 -13.65 10.95 -7.18
CA ALA A 176 -13.95 9.91 -8.17
C ALA A 176 -13.66 10.38 -9.62
N ASP A 177 -13.67 11.70 -9.86
CA ASP A 177 -13.40 12.26 -11.17
C ASP A 177 -11.89 12.35 -11.45
N LEU A 178 -11.37 11.34 -12.15
CA LEU A 178 -9.97 11.32 -12.57
C LEU A 178 -9.65 12.33 -13.68
N SER A 179 -10.66 12.87 -14.38
CA SER A 179 -10.44 13.80 -15.50
C SER A 179 -9.94 15.18 -15.02
N SER A 180 -10.24 15.54 -13.77
CA SER A 180 -9.78 16.76 -13.11
C SER A 180 -8.60 16.56 -12.16
N MET A 181 -8.06 15.33 -12.08
CA MET A 181 -6.89 15.02 -11.24
C MET A 181 -5.67 15.87 -11.62
N SER A 182 -4.96 16.39 -10.61
CA SER A 182 -3.75 17.17 -10.80
C SER A 182 -2.52 16.28 -11.09
N TRP A 183 -1.45 16.88 -11.61
CA TRP A 183 -0.21 16.16 -11.84
C TRP A 183 0.45 15.73 -10.53
N GLU A 184 0.39 16.55 -9.48
CA GLU A 184 0.99 16.28 -8.17
C GLU A 184 0.41 14.98 -7.57
N THR A 185 -0.91 14.80 -7.64
CA THR A 185 -1.56 13.55 -7.22
C THR A 185 -1.18 12.38 -8.13
N ALA A 186 -1.18 12.58 -9.46
CA ALA A 186 -0.83 11.55 -10.41
C ALA A 186 0.64 11.07 -10.27
N GLU A 187 1.54 11.99 -9.92
CA GLU A 187 2.96 11.75 -9.80
C GLU A 187 3.28 10.72 -8.70
N HIS A 188 2.48 10.68 -7.62
CA HIS A 188 2.59 9.64 -6.60
C HIS A 188 2.44 8.23 -7.21
N PHE A 189 1.45 8.01 -8.08
CA PHE A 189 1.26 6.72 -8.74
C PHE A 189 2.39 6.40 -9.74
N VAL A 190 2.93 7.43 -10.41
CA VAL A 190 4.09 7.27 -11.30
C VAL A 190 5.33 6.86 -10.50
N ARG A 191 5.61 7.53 -9.38
CA ARG A 191 6.73 7.16 -8.49
C ARG A 191 6.56 5.76 -7.91
N ALA A 192 5.33 5.35 -7.62
CA ALA A 192 5.05 3.98 -7.19
C ALA A 192 5.43 2.95 -8.26
N TYR A 193 5.04 3.20 -9.51
CA TYR A 193 5.38 2.34 -10.64
C TYR A 193 6.88 2.35 -10.96
N GLU A 194 7.55 3.49 -10.82
CA GLU A 194 9.00 3.58 -11.01
C GLU A 194 9.78 2.83 -9.94
N ALA A 195 9.32 2.89 -8.69
CA ALA A 195 9.90 2.12 -7.59
C ALA A 195 9.81 0.62 -7.88
N ASP A 196 8.63 0.09 -8.18
CA ASP A 196 8.44 -1.30 -8.59
C ASP A 196 7.31 -1.46 -9.62
N PRO A 197 7.64 -1.71 -10.91
CA PRO A 197 6.64 -1.89 -11.96
C PRO A 197 5.77 -3.14 -11.78
N ALA A 198 6.22 -4.11 -10.98
CA ALA A 198 5.46 -5.32 -10.66
C ALA A 198 4.31 -5.02 -9.68
N PHE A 199 4.39 -3.94 -8.91
CA PHE A 199 3.34 -3.52 -7.97
C PHE A 199 2.02 -3.22 -8.69
N ALA A 200 1.11 -4.21 -8.65
CA ALA A 200 -0.12 -4.21 -9.44
C ALA A 200 -1.06 -3.01 -9.15
N PRO A 201 -1.24 -2.55 -7.90
CA PRO A 201 -2.15 -1.43 -7.61
C PRO A 201 -1.77 -0.14 -8.35
N ALA A 202 -0.48 0.24 -8.36
CA ALA A 202 -0.02 1.43 -9.07
C ALA A 202 -0.19 1.28 -10.58
N ARG A 203 0.18 0.11 -11.14
CA ARG A 203 0.01 -0.19 -12.56
C ARG A 203 -1.45 -0.07 -13.01
N GLY A 204 -2.38 -0.66 -12.25
CA GLY A 204 -3.82 -0.58 -12.51
C GLY A 204 -4.37 0.85 -12.44
N ALA A 205 -3.94 1.62 -11.43
CA ALA A 205 -4.31 3.02 -11.27
C ALA A 205 -3.84 3.87 -12.45
N LEU A 206 -2.57 3.76 -12.87
CA LEU A 206 -2.01 4.54 -13.97
C LEU A 206 -2.73 4.30 -15.31
N TYR A 207 -3.05 3.05 -15.65
CA TYR A 207 -3.84 2.77 -16.87
C TYR A 207 -5.26 3.33 -16.79
N THR A 208 -5.84 3.40 -15.60
CA THR A 208 -7.17 3.99 -15.40
C THR A 208 -7.11 5.51 -15.53
N ILE A 209 -6.11 6.15 -14.92
CA ILE A 209 -5.85 7.59 -15.05
C ILE A 209 -5.60 7.95 -16.52
N ALA A 210 -4.73 7.21 -17.22
CA ALA A 210 -4.40 7.48 -18.63
C ALA A 210 -5.63 7.46 -19.55
N ARG A 211 -6.57 6.54 -19.31
CA ARG A 211 -7.83 6.46 -20.08
C ARG A 211 -8.78 7.63 -19.80
N LYS A 212 -8.76 8.17 -18.59
CA LYS A 212 -9.71 9.19 -18.12
C LYS A 212 -9.19 10.61 -18.23
N ASN A 213 -7.87 10.80 -18.33
CA ASN A 213 -7.23 12.11 -18.33
C ASN A 213 -6.11 12.17 -19.39
N GLN A 214 -6.40 12.77 -20.54
CA GLN A 214 -5.47 12.86 -21.67
C GLN A 214 -4.23 13.70 -21.35
N ALA A 215 -4.38 14.77 -20.56
CA ALA A 215 -3.26 15.62 -20.18
C ALA A 215 -2.27 14.89 -19.26
N LEU A 216 -2.76 14.07 -18.33
CA LEU A 216 -1.92 13.22 -17.50
C LEU A 216 -1.33 12.05 -18.28
N ALA A 217 -2.10 11.44 -19.19
CA ALA A 217 -1.64 10.35 -20.07
C ALA A 217 -0.38 10.74 -20.84
N ALA A 218 -0.36 11.96 -21.42
CA ALA A 218 0.77 12.50 -22.16
C ALA A 218 2.06 12.61 -21.33
N LYS A 219 1.94 12.75 -20.00
CA LYS A 219 3.08 12.85 -19.08
C LYS A 219 3.48 11.51 -18.48
N LEU A 220 2.52 10.66 -18.10
CA LEU A 220 2.79 9.41 -17.38
C LEU A 220 3.21 8.27 -18.31
N LEU A 221 2.63 8.16 -19.52
CA LEU A 221 2.89 7.02 -20.42
C LEU A 221 4.34 6.96 -20.91
N PRO A 222 4.99 8.10 -21.26
CA PRO A 222 6.43 8.09 -21.56
C PRO A 222 7.29 7.60 -20.39
N ARG A 223 6.92 7.95 -19.15
CA ARG A 223 7.65 7.51 -17.95
C ARG A 223 7.43 6.02 -17.68
N MET A 224 6.21 5.53 -17.84
CA MET A 224 5.92 4.10 -17.76
C MET A 224 6.72 3.31 -18.80
N LEU A 225 6.77 3.82 -20.04
CA LEU A 225 7.49 3.18 -21.14
C LEU A 225 9.00 3.17 -20.90
N ALA A 226 9.56 4.29 -20.46
CA ALA A 226 10.97 4.38 -20.12
C ALA A 226 11.35 3.40 -19.00
N ARG A 227 10.45 3.17 -18.04
CA ARG A 227 10.68 2.23 -16.93
C ARG A 227 10.54 0.77 -17.34
N THR A 228 9.62 0.46 -18.25
CA THR A 228 9.33 -0.90 -18.72
C THR A 228 9.30 -0.95 -20.25
N PRO A 229 10.47 -0.78 -20.90
CA PRO A 229 10.52 -0.70 -22.35
C PRO A 229 10.09 -2.03 -22.98
N ASP A 230 10.11 -3.14 -22.25
CA ASP A 230 9.76 -4.48 -22.75
C ASP A 230 8.30 -4.88 -22.42
N GLU A 231 7.45 -3.95 -21.99
CA GLU A 231 6.05 -4.23 -21.62
C GLU A 231 5.07 -3.85 -22.74
N PRO A 232 4.49 -4.83 -23.49
CA PRO A 232 3.59 -4.56 -24.61
C PRO A 232 2.37 -3.71 -24.22
N ARG A 233 1.86 -3.88 -22.99
CA ARG A 233 0.66 -3.18 -22.53
C ARG A 233 0.88 -1.67 -22.39
N VAL A 234 2.11 -1.23 -22.10
CA VAL A 234 2.43 0.21 -22.06
C VAL A 234 2.42 0.80 -23.47
N TYR A 235 2.95 0.08 -24.47
CA TYR A 235 2.85 0.49 -25.87
C TYR A 235 1.39 0.58 -26.33
N GLU A 236 0.57 -0.44 -26.02
CA GLU A 236 -0.86 -0.43 -26.35
C GLU A 236 -1.55 0.83 -25.79
N ALA A 237 -1.38 1.09 -24.50
CA ALA A 237 -1.98 2.25 -23.85
C ALA A 237 -1.51 3.58 -24.47
N TYR A 238 -0.22 3.67 -24.82
CA TYR A 238 0.34 4.89 -25.39
C TYR A 238 -0.07 5.10 -26.86
N LEU A 239 -0.14 4.04 -27.67
CA LEU A 239 -0.69 4.09 -29.02
C LEU A 239 -2.16 4.54 -29.03
N LEU A 240 -2.98 4.01 -28.10
CA LEU A 240 -4.38 4.44 -27.95
C LEU A 240 -4.49 5.92 -27.57
N HIS A 241 -3.63 6.40 -26.67
CA HIS A 241 -3.56 7.82 -26.31
C HIS A 241 -3.19 8.70 -27.51
N LEU A 242 -2.12 8.36 -28.24
CA LEU A 242 -1.66 9.14 -29.39
C LEU A 242 -2.71 9.19 -30.52
N ARG A 243 -3.39 8.07 -30.76
CA ARG A 243 -4.54 8.02 -31.69
C ARG A 243 -5.66 8.95 -31.25
N ALA A 244 -6.03 8.93 -29.98
CA ALA A 244 -7.09 9.78 -29.44
C ALA A 244 -6.70 11.27 -29.48
N ALA A 245 -5.42 11.59 -29.30
CA ALA A 245 -4.87 12.95 -29.40
C ALA A 245 -4.71 13.44 -30.86
N GLY A 246 -4.76 12.54 -31.85
CA GLY A 246 -4.53 12.87 -33.26
C GLY A 246 -3.05 13.10 -33.62
N ASP A 247 -2.10 12.71 -32.76
CA ASP A 247 -0.66 12.83 -33.02
C ASP A 247 -0.17 11.68 -33.90
N GLN A 248 -0.44 11.80 -35.21
CA GLN A 248 -0.14 10.77 -36.18
C GLN A 248 1.37 10.51 -36.31
N ALA A 249 2.21 11.52 -36.15
CA ALA A 249 3.66 11.38 -36.29
C ALA A 249 4.24 10.53 -35.16
N ALA A 250 3.92 10.88 -33.90
CA ALA A 250 4.35 10.11 -32.75
C ALA A 250 3.74 8.70 -32.75
N TYR A 251 2.46 8.57 -33.16
CA TYR A 251 1.81 7.27 -33.27
C TYR A 251 2.55 6.33 -34.23
N GLN A 252 2.89 6.79 -35.44
CA GLN A 252 3.61 5.96 -36.41
C GLN A 252 5.01 5.58 -35.93
N GLN A 253 5.72 6.51 -35.30
CA GLN A 253 7.04 6.24 -34.72
C GLN A 253 6.96 5.15 -33.64
N LEU A 254 6.08 5.33 -32.66
CA LEU A 254 5.91 4.38 -31.56
C LEU A 254 5.42 3.01 -32.06
N ARG A 255 4.55 3.00 -33.07
CA ARG A 255 4.04 1.76 -33.68
C ARG A 255 5.14 0.98 -34.39
N ALA A 256 6.04 1.66 -35.09
CA ALA A 256 7.19 1.02 -35.74
C ALA A 256 8.15 0.42 -34.71
N GLU A 257 8.43 1.15 -33.61
CA GLU A 257 9.22 0.63 -32.49
C GLU A 257 8.57 -0.62 -31.87
N ALA A 258 7.27 -0.55 -31.58
CA ALA A 258 6.54 -1.67 -30.99
C ALA A 258 6.51 -2.91 -31.91
N ALA A 259 6.35 -2.72 -33.22
CA ALA A 259 6.34 -3.81 -34.19
C ALA A 259 7.71 -4.49 -34.32
N ALA A 260 8.80 -3.72 -34.23
CA ALA A 260 10.15 -4.28 -34.21
C ALA A 260 10.42 -5.08 -32.92
N LYS A 261 9.86 -4.61 -31.80
CA LYS A 261 10.10 -5.19 -30.48
C LYS A 261 9.24 -6.41 -30.17
N PHE A 262 7.99 -6.40 -30.62
CA PHE A 262 7.00 -7.45 -30.36
C PHE A 262 6.48 -8.02 -31.69
N PRO A 263 7.30 -8.78 -32.42
CA PRO A 263 6.88 -9.33 -33.71
C PRO A 263 5.66 -10.23 -33.53
N GLY A 264 4.58 -9.94 -34.27
CA GLY A 264 3.32 -10.69 -34.22
C GLY A 264 2.32 -10.24 -33.16
N ALA A 265 2.64 -9.24 -32.33
CA ALA A 265 1.67 -8.66 -31.42
C ALA A 265 0.66 -7.76 -32.16
N THR A 266 -0.64 -7.97 -31.90
CA THR A 266 -1.72 -7.14 -32.46
C THR A 266 -1.89 -5.86 -31.64
N LEU A 267 -1.00 -4.90 -31.82
CA LEU A 267 -1.09 -3.58 -31.19
C LEU A 267 -1.97 -2.63 -32.03
N PRO A 268 -2.76 -1.75 -31.38
CA PRO A 268 -3.77 -0.94 -32.04
C PRO A 268 -3.18 -0.04 -33.10
#